data_AF-A0A6G0XY55-F1
#
_entry.id   AF-A0A6G0XY55-F1
#
_cell.length_a   1.000
_cell.length_b   1.000
_cell.length_c   1.000
_cell.angle_alpha   90.00
_cell.angle_beta   90.00
_cell.angle_gamma   90.00
#
_symmetry.space_group_name_H-M   'P 1'
#
loop_
_entity.id
_entity.type
_entity.pdbx_description
1 polymer ?
#
loop_
_entity_poly.entity_id
_entity_poly.type
_entity_poly.pdbx_seq_one_letter_code
_entity_poly.pdbx_strand_id
1 'polypeptide(L)'
;MSLYSPAVRHDAIPPRDYPPAWSVVKTVQGFVTLNVAAAAWHAFLAETRLMDLQPIASAVAILPILFLSGYFYVSSIVLGRTPALSSRYSPASVSAECMKLVVSSGPIAALGPMWLHPSSPASQVQVLPPIFVAHWWSFAAYYVLPYFVGLHFIFLDTNPLFQSFGCKFPIPNRWPTFTIPELVILVVLLVAVAAIFPYYATLVAAFPSRWPVLGLFYAISILALVLCAYLWRKTHNVHFHHYLMGAVLLPLTAFPTPTCAVLQAICLGIYTEGIATWGMDPIFVKTKD
;
A
#
# COMPACT_ATOMS: atom_id res chain seq x y z
N MET A 1 -2.83 -3.83 29.60
CA MET A 1 -3.56 -2.76 28.88
C MET A 1 -3.34 -2.96 27.40
N SER A 2 -4.42 -3.06 26.60
CA SER A 2 -4.34 -3.16 25.14
C SER A 2 -3.48 -2.02 24.58
N LEU A 3 -2.43 -2.40 23.84
CA LEU A 3 -1.21 -1.64 23.66
C LEU A 3 -1.28 -0.63 22.51
N TYR A 4 -2.43 0.02 22.31
CA TYR A 4 -2.85 0.88 21.19
C TYR A 4 -3.87 0.20 20.28
N SER A 5 -5.14 0.32 20.66
CA SER A 5 -6.15 0.61 19.65
C SER A 5 -6.69 2.01 19.99
N PRO A 6 -6.88 2.92 19.03
CA PRO A 6 -7.74 4.09 19.24
C PRO A 6 -9.02 3.64 19.93
N ALA A 7 -9.70 4.53 20.67
CA ALA A 7 -11.01 4.21 21.24
C ALA A 7 -11.91 3.74 20.08
N VAL A 8 -12.04 2.42 19.96
CA VAL A 8 -12.79 1.81 18.88
C VAL A 8 -14.23 2.09 19.24
N ARG A 9 -15.03 2.52 18.25
CA ARG A 9 -16.47 2.63 18.48
C ARG A 9 -16.98 1.28 18.99
N HIS A 10 -17.92 1.31 19.92
CA HIS A 10 -18.48 0.11 20.53
C HIS A 10 -19.17 -0.82 19.50
N ASP A 11 -19.56 -0.27 18.35
CA ASP A 11 -20.17 -0.97 17.22
C ASP A 11 -19.16 -1.44 16.16
N ALA A 12 -17.86 -1.24 16.38
CA ALA A 12 -16.86 -1.73 15.46
C ALA A 12 -16.82 -3.25 15.46
N ILE A 13 -16.67 -3.82 14.27
CA ILE A 13 -16.60 -5.25 14.03
C ILE A 13 -15.13 -5.63 14.15
N PRO A 14 -14.66 -6.20 15.28
CA PRO A 14 -13.29 -6.67 15.37
C PRO A 14 -13.07 -7.72 14.28
N PRO A 15 -11.87 -7.80 13.68
CA PRO A 15 -11.58 -8.89 12.75
C PRO A 15 -11.73 -10.21 13.52
N ARG A 16 -12.49 -11.16 12.95
CA ARG A 16 -12.60 -12.50 13.51
C ARG A 16 -11.20 -13.11 13.51
N ASP A 17 -10.76 -13.60 14.66
CA ASP A 17 -9.47 -14.27 14.82
C ASP A 17 -8.24 -13.40 14.50
N TYR A 18 -8.24 -12.12 14.87
CA TYR A 18 -7.05 -11.28 14.70
C TYR A 18 -5.93 -11.59 15.73
N PRO A 19 -4.66 -11.73 15.31
CA PRO A 19 -4.17 -11.73 13.93
C PRO A 19 -4.54 -13.02 13.19
N PRO A 20 -4.99 -12.93 11.92
CA PRO A 20 -5.53 -14.08 11.20
C PRO A 20 -4.46 -15.16 10.99
N ALA A 21 -4.82 -16.41 11.25
CA ALA A 21 -3.95 -17.53 10.93
C ALA A 21 -3.76 -17.63 9.41
N TRP A 22 -2.50 -17.71 8.99
CA TRP A 22 -2.16 -18.01 7.60
C TRP A 22 -2.63 -19.43 7.23
N SER A 23 -3.15 -19.60 6.02
CA SER A 23 -3.39 -20.93 5.46
C SER A 23 -3.15 -20.94 3.96
N VAL A 24 -2.59 -22.05 3.47
CA VAL A 24 -2.38 -22.29 2.04
C VAL A 24 -3.68 -22.16 1.26
N VAL A 25 -4.81 -22.65 1.79
CA VAL A 25 -6.11 -22.59 1.13
C VAL A 25 -6.54 -21.15 0.88
N LYS A 26 -6.47 -20.30 1.91
CA LYS A 26 -6.78 -18.85 1.79
C LYS A 26 -5.86 -18.17 0.79
N THR A 27 -4.55 -18.46 0.83
CA THR A 27 -3.58 -17.91 -0.13
C THR A 27 -3.90 -18.34 -1.57
N VAL A 28 -4.20 -19.61 -1.82
CA VAL A 28 -4.58 -20.09 -3.16
C VAL A 28 -5.86 -19.40 -3.64
N GLN A 29 -6.88 -19.30 -2.78
CA GLN A 29 -8.12 -18.60 -3.12
C GLN A 29 -7.87 -17.13 -3.49
N GLY A 30 -7.10 -16.41 -2.68
CA GLY A 30 -6.73 -15.02 -2.97
C GLY A 30 -5.96 -14.85 -4.28
N PHE A 31 -5.00 -15.73 -4.53
CA PHE A 31 -4.22 -15.72 -5.77
C PHE A 31 -5.13 -15.94 -6.98
N VAL A 32 -6.04 -16.91 -6.92
CA VAL A 32 -7.01 -17.18 -8.00
C VAL A 32 -7.94 -15.98 -8.20
N THR A 33 -8.50 -15.40 -7.13
CA THR A 33 -9.38 -14.24 -7.21
C THR A 33 -8.71 -13.06 -7.92
N LEU A 34 -7.47 -12.72 -7.53
CA LEU A 34 -6.74 -11.62 -8.16
C LEU A 34 -6.40 -11.90 -9.62
N ASN A 35 -5.94 -13.12 -9.93
CA ASN A 35 -5.56 -13.45 -11.30
C ASN A 35 -6.78 -13.50 -12.23
N VAL A 36 -7.93 -14.00 -11.77
CA VAL A 36 -9.17 -13.98 -12.56
C VAL A 36 -9.62 -12.55 -12.84
N ALA A 37 -9.62 -11.68 -11.81
CA ALA A 37 -9.99 -10.27 -11.99
C ALA A 37 -9.04 -9.54 -12.96
N ALA A 38 -7.74 -9.78 -12.81
CA ALA A 38 -6.71 -9.17 -13.66
C ALA A 38 -6.73 -9.73 -15.10
N ALA A 39 -6.99 -11.02 -15.29
CA ALA A 39 -7.13 -11.64 -16.61
C ALA A 39 -8.39 -11.18 -17.34
N ALA A 40 -9.53 -11.08 -16.64
CA ALA A 40 -10.77 -10.53 -17.19
C ALA A 40 -10.58 -9.07 -17.64
N TRP A 41 -9.85 -8.27 -16.84
CA TRP A 41 -9.50 -6.91 -17.22
C TRP A 41 -8.60 -6.86 -18.45
N HIS A 42 -7.58 -7.72 -18.50
CA HIS A 42 -6.67 -7.81 -19.64
C HIS A 42 -7.43 -8.17 -20.94
N ALA A 43 -8.36 -9.12 -20.88
CA ALA A 43 -9.22 -9.47 -21.99
C ALA A 43 -10.10 -8.29 -22.45
N PHE A 44 -10.70 -7.55 -21.50
CA PHE A 44 -11.49 -6.36 -21.80
C PHE A 44 -10.65 -5.25 -22.48
N LEU A 45 -9.43 -5.01 -22.01
CA LEU A 45 -8.52 -4.04 -22.62
C LEU A 45 -8.14 -4.43 -24.06
N ALA A 46 -7.92 -5.72 -24.31
CA ALA A 46 -7.60 -6.22 -25.65
C ALA A 46 -8.74 -6.01 -26.65
N GLU A 47 -9.98 -6.13 -26.21
CA GLU A 47 -11.16 -5.96 -27.07
C GLU A 47 -11.46 -4.48 -27.36
N THR A 48 -11.33 -3.63 -26.36
CA THR A 48 -11.77 -2.21 -26.42
C THR A 48 -10.75 -1.26 -27.03
N ARG A 49 -9.55 -1.73 -27.39
CA ARG A 49 -8.39 -0.89 -27.78
C ARG A 49 -8.05 0.19 -26.76
N LEU A 50 -8.50 0.05 -25.51
CA LEU A 50 -8.11 0.95 -24.42
C LEU A 50 -6.60 0.86 -24.13
N MET A 51 -5.90 -0.13 -24.69
CA MET A 51 -4.43 -0.22 -24.67
C MET A 51 -3.74 0.85 -25.53
N ASP A 52 -4.47 1.48 -26.46
CA ASP A 52 -4.01 2.65 -27.20
C ASP A 52 -4.16 3.94 -26.38
N LEU A 53 -4.87 3.89 -25.24
CA LEU A 53 -5.03 5.05 -24.37
C LEU A 53 -3.72 5.42 -23.70
N GLN A 54 -3.67 6.69 -23.27
CA GLN A 54 -2.55 7.19 -22.52
C GLN A 54 -2.32 6.32 -21.27
N PRO A 55 -1.07 5.90 -20.99
CA PRO A 55 -0.54 5.58 -19.67
C PRO A 55 -1.47 5.68 -18.44
N ILE A 56 -1.80 6.92 -18.07
CA ILE A 56 -2.56 7.25 -16.88
C ILE A 56 -3.98 6.66 -16.94
N ALA A 57 -4.61 6.64 -18.12
CA ALA A 57 -5.95 6.11 -18.29
C ALA A 57 -5.99 4.59 -18.02
N SER A 58 -4.98 3.83 -18.50
CA SER A 58 -4.88 2.40 -18.19
C SER A 58 -4.72 2.16 -16.69
N ALA A 59 -3.96 3.01 -16.01
CA ALA A 59 -3.78 2.91 -14.56
C ALA A 59 -5.04 3.28 -13.76
N VAL A 60 -5.72 4.38 -14.14
CA VAL A 60 -7.01 4.79 -13.55
C VAL A 60 -8.05 3.69 -13.69
N ALA A 61 -7.98 2.90 -14.76
CA ALA A 61 -8.94 1.84 -15.00
C ALA A 61 -8.58 0.51 -14.30
N ILE A 62 -7.30 0.17 -14.17
CA ILE A 62 -6.86 -1.10 -13.55
C ILE A 62 -6.83 -1.06 -12.02
N LEU A 63 -6.46 0.08 -11.42
CA LEU A 63 -6.31 0.20 -9.97
C LEU A 63 -7.61 -0.05 -9.20
N PRO A 64 -8.80 0.46 -9.63
CA PRO A 64 -10.07 0.11 -9.00
C PRO A 64 -10.31 -1.41 -8.90
N ILE A 65 -9.94 -2.16 -9.93
CA ILE A 65 -10.18 -3.61 -10.00
C ILE A 65 -9.22 -4.34 -9.06
N LEU A 66 -7.95 -3.96 -9.06
CA LEU A 66 -6.97 -4.50 -8.11
C LEU A 66 -7.38 -4.19 -6.67
N PHE A 67 -7.76 -2.95 -6.38
CA PHE A 67 -8.23 -2.53 -5.07
C PHE A 67 -9.48 -3.29 -4.63
N LEU A 68 -10.49 -3.44 -5.48
CA LEU A 68 -11.71 -4.15 -5.14
C LEU A 68 -11.45 -5.63 -4.87
N SER A 69 -10.64 -6.28 -5.73
CA SER A 69 -10.30 -7.70 -5.60
C SER A 69 -9.37 -7.97 -4.40
N GLY A 70 -8.39 -7.09 -4.14
CA GLY A 70 -7.54 -7.15 -2.96
C GLY A 70 -8.31 -6.88 -1.67
N TYR A 71 -9.22 -5.89 -1.67
CA TYR A 71 -10.10 -5.62 -0.53
C TYR A 71 -11.01 -6.81 -0.25
N PHE A 72 -11.62 -7.40 -1.28
CA PHE A 72 -12.41 -8.63 -1.16
C PHE A 72 -11.61 -9.78 -0.55
N TYR A 73 -10.39 -10.00 -1.05
CA TYR A 73 -9.50 -11.05 -0.52
C TYR A 73 -9.24 -10.84 0.97
N VAL A 74 -8.80 -9.65 1.38
CA VAL A 74 -8.47 -9.39 2.78
C VAL A 74 -9.72 -9.43 3.66
N SER A 75 -10.78 -8.72 3.29
CA SER A 75 -12.00 -8.62 4.09
C SER A 75 -12.76 -9.95 4.20
N SER A 76 -13.00 -10.63 3.08
CA SER A 76 -13.84 -11.83 3.04
C SER A 76 -13.07 -13.11 3.30
N ILE A 77 -11.94 -13.32 2.62
CA ILE A 77 -11.20 -14.59 2.67
C ILE A 77 -10.27 -14.62 3.88
N VAL A 78 -9.46 -13.58 4.09
CA VAL A 78 -8.50 -13.54 5.21
C VAL A 78 -9.23 -13.35 6.53
N LEU A 79 -10.06 -12.30 6.64
CA LEU A 79 -10.73 -11.89 7.89
C LEU A 79 -12.13 -12.48 8.10
N GLY A 80 -12.68 -13.23 7.14
CA GLY A 80 -13.95 -13.94 7.30
C GLY A 80 -15.17 -13.03 7.49
N ARG A 81 -15.14 -11.81 6.95
CA ARG A 81 -16.23 -10.84 7.12
C ARG A 81 -17.41 -11.13 6.21
N THR A 82 -18.59 -10.88 6.74
CA THR A 82 -19.88 -10.98 6.04
C THR A 82 -20.70 -9.72 6.36
N PRO A 83 -21.03 -8.88 5.37
CA PRO A 83 -20.79 -9.03 3.92
C PRO A 83 -19.31 -8.95 3.48
N ALA A 84 -19.01 -9.44 2.28
CA ALA A 84 -17.64 -9.61 1.78
C ALA A 84 -16.83 -8.30 1.69
N LEU A 85 -17.46 -7.18 1.33
CA LEU A 85 -16.81 -5.86 1.20
C LEU A 85 -17.10 -4.93 2.40
N SER A 86 -17.50 -5.51 3.53
CA SER A 86 -17.67 -4.76 4.78
C SER A 86 -16.34 -4.25 5.32
N SER A 87 -16.39 -3.33 6.28
CA SER A 87 -15.20 -2.82 6.98
C SER A 87 -15.36 -3.01 8.47
N ARG A 88 -14.30 -2.70 9.22
CA ARG A 88 -14.34 -2.61 10.68
C ARG A 88 -15.45 -1.68 11.19
N TYR A 89 -15.84 -0.67 10.41
CA TYR A 89 -16.78 0.39 10.82
C TYR A 89 -18.18 0.27 10.24
N SER A 90 -18.42 -0.67 9.34
CA SER A 90 -19.72 -0.80 8.69
C SER A 90 -19.99 -2.23 8.23
N PRO A 91 -21.11 -2.84 8.64
CA PRO A 91 -21.57 -4.12 8.12
C PRO A 91 -22.26 -4.00 6.74
N ALA A 92 -22.19 -2.83 6.08
CA ALA A 92 -22.79 -2.66 4.76
C ALA A 92 -22.22 -3.64 3.73
N SER A 93 -23.02 -3.97 2.71
CA SER A 93 -22.62 -4.85 1.60
C SER A 93 -21.38 -4.33 0.87
N VAL A 94 -21.28 -3.01 0.74
CA VAL A 94 -20.08 -2.27 0.33
C VAL A 94 -19.82 -1.20 1.38
N SER A 95 -18.69 -1.32 2.08
CA SER A 95 -18.31 -0.34 3.09
C SER A 95 -17.88 0.99 2.47
N ALA A 96 -18.07 2.09 3.22
CA ALA A 96 -17.52 3.38 2.84
C ALA A 96 -15.98 3.33 2.67
N GLU A 97 -15.29 2.46 3.41
CA GLU A 97 -13.83 2.28 3.29
C GLU A 97 -13.43 1.66 1.94
N CYS A 98 -14.19 0.66 1.47
CA CYS A 98 -14.03 0.11 0.13
C CYS A 98 -14.24 1.20 -0.95
N MET A 99 -15.27 2.04 -0.79
CA MET A 99 -15.52 3.13 -1.73
C MET A 99 -14.41 4.19 -1.71
N LYS A 100 -13.93 4.59 -0.53
CA LYS A 100 -12.79 5.52 -0.40
C LYS A 100 -11.54 4.95 -1.08
N LEU A 101 -11.28 3.64 -0.91
CA LEU A 101 -10.18 2.97 -1.58
C LEU A 101 -10.32 3.07 -3.10
N VAL A 102 -11.48 2.72 -3.66
CA VAL A 102 -11.73 2.82 -5.11
C VAL A 102 -11.61 4.26 -5.60
N VAL A 103 -12.16 5.24 -4.89
CA VAL A 103 -12.03 6.67 -5.26
C VAL A 103 -10.58 7.14 -5.20
N SER A 104 -9.79 6.64 -4.25
CA SER A 104 -8.36 6.97 -4.14
C SER A 104 -7.51 6.47 -5.31
N SER A 105 -8.03 5.54 -6.12
CA SER A 105 -7.34 5.04 -7.32
C SER A 105 -7.00 6.15 -8.32
N GLY A 106 -7.83 7.19 -8.47
CA GLY A 106 -7.58 8.30 -9.40
C GLY A 106 -6.35 9.12 -8.99
N PRO A 107 -6.32 9.71 -7.78
CA PRO A 107 -5.14 10.39 -7.26
C PRO A 107 -3.91 9.48 -7.21
N ILE A 108 -4.06 8.23 -6.80
CA ILE A 108 -2.95 7.27 -6.79
C ILE A 108 -2.45 6.98 -8.20
N ALA A 109 -3.34 6.90 -9.20
CA ALA A 109 -2.97 6.71 -10.60
C ALA A 109 -2.21 7.92 -11.17
N ALA A 110 -2.52 9.13 -10.68
CA ALA A 110 -1.80 10.33 -11.08
C ALA A 110 -0.41 10.41 -10.43
N LEU A 111 -0.28 9.94 -9.17
CA LEU A 111 0.95 10.05 -8.39
C LEU A 111 1.91 8.86 -8.56
N GLY A 112 1.40 7.66 -8.82
CA GLY A 112 2.17 6.43 -8.90
C GLY A 112 2.56 6.06 -10.33
N PRO A 113 1.61 5.79 -11.24
CA PRO A 113 1.84 5.38 -12.63
C PRO A 113 2.45 6.42 -13.58
N MET A 114 3.26 7.32 -13.04
CA MET A 114 4.13 8.22 -13.79
C MET A 114 5.14 7.46 -14.69
N TRP A 115 5.38 6.16 -14.47
CA TRP A 115 6.18 5.28 -15.33
C TRP A 115 5.69 5.10 -16.76
N LEU A 116 4.41 5.33 -17.03
CA LEU A 116 3.87 5.02 -18.35
C LEU A 116 4.17 6.17 -19.35
N HIS A 117 4.60 7.35 -18.88
CA HIS A 117 5.11 8.39 -19.77
C HIS A 117 6.62 8.17 -20.02
N PRO A 118 7.04 7.83 -21.25
CA PRO A 118 8.46 7.77 -21.58
C PRO A 118 9.02 9.18 -21.48
N SER A 119 9.82 9.42 -20.46
CA SER A 119 10.90 10.42 -20.56
C SER A 119 12.02 9.66 -21.26
N SER A 120 12.62 10.21 -22.32
CA SER A 120 13.81 9.58 -22.92
C SER A 120 14.85 9.39 -21.82
N PRO A 121 15.16 8.14 -21.42
CA PRO A 121 16.06 7.92 -20.31
C PRO A 121 17.47 8.35 -20.72
N ALA A 122 18.29 8.76 -19.75
CA ALA A 122 19.73 8.63 -19.92
C ALA A 122 20.05 7.13 -20.16
N SER A 123 20.99 6.82 -21.05
CA SER A 123 21.23 5.51 -21.69
C SER A 123 21.56 4.31 -20.76
N GLN A 124 21.40 4.42 -19.45
CA GLN A 124 21.91 3.47 -18.46
C GLN A 124 20.85 2.72 -17.64
N VAL A 125 19.56 3.07 -17.73
CA VAL A 125 18.50 2.45 -16.91
C VAL A 125 17.54 1.63 -17.77
N GLN A 126 17.30 0.38 -17.38
CA GLN A 126 16.29 -0.46 -18.03
C GLN A 126 14.89 0.11 -17.79
N VAL A 127 14.22 0.46 -18.88
CA VAL A 127 12.85 0.96 -18.87
C VAL A 127 11.87 -0.18 -19.15
N LEU A 128 10.82 -0.29 -18.36
CA LEU A 128 9.69 -1.15 -18.62
C LEU A 128 8.78 -0.45 -19.66
N PRO A 129 8.58 -1.04 -20.84
CA PRO A 129 7.81 -0.37 -21.90
C PRO A 129 6.35 -0.23 -21.45
N PRO A 130 5.64 0.87 -21.77
CA PRO A 130 4.27 1.07 -21.31
C PRO A 130 3.32 -0.09 -21.65
N ILE A 131 3.57 -0.78 -22.77
CA ILE A 131 2.82 -1.96 -23.21
C ILE A 131 2.97 -3.18 -22.30
N PHE A 132 3.82 -3.17 -21.27
CA PHE A 132 3.95 -4.33 -20.38
C PHE A 132 2.62 -4.70 -19.70
N VAL A 133 1.73 -3.72 -19.46
CA VAL A 133 0.37 -3.94 -18.94
C VAL A 133 -0.51 -4.72 -19.93
N ALA A 134 -0.19 -4.65 -21.23
CA ALA A 134 -0.82 -5.40 -22.30
C ALA A 134 -0.27 -6.82 -22.45
N HIS A 135 0.81 -7.17 -21.75
CA HIS A 135 1.34 -8.53 -21.75
C HIS A 135 1.02 -9.17 -20.41
N TRP A 136 -0.02 -10.02 -20.39
CA TRP A 136 -0.51 -10.68 -19.16
C TRP A 136 0.62 -11.23 -18.27
N TRP A 137 1.58 -11.96 -18.83
CA TRP A 137 2.69 -12.53 -18.07
C TRP A 137 3.57 -11.47 -17.39
N SER A 138 3.88 -10.38 -18.10
CA SER A 138 4.65 -9.27 -17.56
C SER A 138 3.86 -8.53 -16.48
N PHE A 139 2.57 -8.26 -16.74
CA PHE A 139 1.71 -7.60 -15.76
C PHE A 139 1.52 -8.45 -14.50
N ALA A 140 1.34 -9.76 -14.66
CA ALA A 140 1.22 -10.71 -13.55
C ALA A 140 2.51 -10.75 -12.72
N ALA A 141 3.67 -10.85 -13.37
CA ALA A 141 4.96 -10.96 -12.70
C ALA A 141 5.38 -9.66 -11.99
N TYR A 142 5.21 -8.50 -12.62
CA TYR A 142 5.68 -7.22 -12.08
C TYR A 142 4.64 -6.49 -11.23
N TYR A 143 3.36 -6.85 -11.32
CA TYR A 143 2.30 -6.11 -10.64
C TYR A 143 1.36 -7.02 -9.81
N VAL A 144 0.70 -8.01 -10.41
CA VAL A 144 -0.30 -8.82 -9.68
C VAL A 144 0.34 -9.62 -8.55
N LEU A 145 1.44 -10.31 -8.81
CA LEU A 145 2.12 -11.13 -7.81
C LEU A 145 2.73 -10.27 -6.68
N PRO A 146 3.49 -9.19 -6.94
CA PRO A 146 3.98 -8.32 -5.88
C PRO A 146 2.86 -7.61 -5.10
N TYR A 147 1.77 -7.22 -5.77
CA TYR A 147 0.57 -6.68 -5.11
C TYR A 147 -0.02 -7.70 -4.14
N PHE A 148 -0.15 -8.95 -4.58
CA PHE A 148 -0.61 -10.05 -3.74
C PHE A 148 0.31 -10.29 -2.53
N VAL A 149 1.62 -10.20 -2.71
CA VAL A 149 2.59 -10.25 -1.60
C VAL A 149 2.34 -9.10 -0.62
N GLY A 150 2.09 -7.88 -1.11
CA GLY A 150 1.73 -6.74 -0.27
C GLY A 150 0.45 -6.96 0.55
N LEU A 151 -0.54 -7.70 0.00
CA LEU A 151 -1.77 -8.06 0.73
C LEU A 151 -1.55 -9.03 1.90
N HIS A 152 -0.36 -9.62 2.02
CA HIS A 152 0.01 -10.53 3.12
C HIS A 152 0.64 -9.80 4.31
N PHE A 153 0.72 -8.47 4.28
CA PHE A 153 1.35 -7.68 5.34
C PHE A 153 0.74 -7.95 6.72
N ILE A 154 -0.58 -8.17 6.80
CA ILE A 154 -1.27 -8.55 8.04
C ILE A 154 -0.71 -9.79 8.74
N PHE A 155 -0.12 -10.73 8.00
CA PHE A 155 0.42 -11.94 8.61
C PHE A 155 1.70 -11.66 9.41
N LEU A 156 2.35 -10.51 9.21
CA LEU A 156 3.46 -10.09 10.08
C LEU A 156 3.00 -9.88 11.53
N ASP A 157 1.72 -9.54 11.74
CA ASP A 157 1.14 -9.38 13.08
C ASP A 157 0.99 -10.72 13.83
N THR A 158 1.07 -11.86 13.13
CA THR A 158 1.07 -13.19 13.77
C THR A 158 2.38 -13.51 14.48
N ASN A 159 3.45 -12.78 14.16
CA ASN A 159 4.75 -12.96 14.77
C ASN A 159 4.94 -11.96 15.93
N PRO A 160 5.04 -12.42 17.19
CA PRO A 160 5.17 -11.52 18.35
C PRO A 160 6.36 -10.58 18.28
N LEU A 161 7.46 -11.00 17.62
CA LEU A 161 8.66 -10.18 17.45
C LEU A 161 8.39 -8.99 16.51
N PHE A 162 7.77 -9.24 15.34
CA PHE A 162 7.43 -8.16 14.40
C PHE A 162 6.35 -7.24 14.95
N GLN A 163 5.36 -7.78 15.67
CA GLN A 163 4.34 -6.99 16.35
C GLN A 163 4.96 -6.08 17.41
N SER A 164 5.82 -6.62 18.29
CA SER A 164 6.50 -5.84 19.33
C SER A 164 7.39 -4.75 18.73
N PHE A 165 8.16 -5.09 17.69
CA PHE A 165 8.96 -4.11 16.94
C PHE A 165 8.08 -3.00 16.35
N GLY A 166 7.01 -3.36 15.64
CA GLY A 166 6.07 -2.42 15.02
C GLY A 166 5.37 -1.49 16.02
N CYS A 167 5.10 -1.96 17.25
CA CYS A 167 4.52 -1.14 18.32
C CYS A 167 5.50 -0.18 18.98
N LYS A 168 6.82 -0.43 18.90
CA LYS A 168 7.87 0.40 19.50
C LYS A 168 8.48 1.38 18.50
N PHE A 169 8.71 0.95 17.26
CA PHE A 169 9.36 1.73 16.21
C PHE A 169 8.78 3.14 15.99
N PRO A 170 7.45 3.35 15.90
CA PRO A 170 6.90 4.69 15.68
C PRO A 170 6.89 5.58 16.94
N ILE A 171 7.34 5.07 18.11
CA ILE A 171 7.28 5.79 19.40
C ILE A 171 8.71 5.95 19.95
N PRO A 172 9.40 7.08 19.69
CA PRO A 172 10.79 7.28 20.11
C PRO A 172 11.06 7.04 21.59
N ASN A 173 10.13 7.40 22.48
CA ASN A 173 10.25 7.16 23.92
C ASN A 173 10.31 5.68 24.31
N ARG A 174 9.93 4.77 23.40
CA ARG A 174 10.00 3.31 23.61
C ARG A 174 11.26 2.68 23.01
N TRP A 175 12.05 3.40 22.22
CA TRP A 175 13.27 2.85 21.62
C TRP A 175 14.28 2.30 22.64
N PRO A 176 14.45 2.89 23.85
CA PRO A 176 15.30 2.29 24.89
C PRO A 176 14.84 0.90 25.37
N THR A 177 13.61 0.48 25.04
CA THR A 177 13.04 -0.82 25.41
C THR A 177 13.17 -1.88 24.32
N PHE A 178 13.93 -1.62 23.24
CA PHE A 178 14.20 -2.62 22.22
C PHE A 178 15.07 -3.76 22.79
N THR A 179 14.64 -4.97 22.52
CA THR A 179 15.39 -6.22 22.75
C THR A 179 16.40 -6.44 21.62
N ILE A 180 17.38 -7.32 21.84
CA ILE A 180 18.40 -7.64 20.82
C ILE A 180 17.75 -8.12 19.50
N PRO A 181 16.77 -9.03 19.47
CA PRO A 181 16.12 -9.42 18.22
C PRO A 181 15.43 -8.26 17.48
N GLU A 182 14.81 -7.32 18.21
CA GLU A 182 14.19 -6.14 17.62
C GLU A 182 15.24 -5.17 17.05
N LEU A 183 16.39 -5.02 17.70
CA LEU A 183 17.52 -4.24 17.18
C LEU A 183 18.10 -4.87 15.91
N VAL A 184 18.15 -6.20 15.81
CA VAL A 184 18.57 -6.89 14.58
C VAL A 184 17.60 -6.54 13.43
N ILE A 185 16.29 -6.56 13.68
CA ILE A 185 15.30 -6.12 12.68
C ILE A 185 15.55 -4.67 12.26
N LEU A 186 15.79 -3.77 13.22
CA LEU A 186 16.10 -2.37 12.93
C LEU A 186 17.34 -2.24 12.04
N VAL A 187 18.43 -2.92 12.37
CA VAL A 187 19.67 -2.88 11.60
C VAL A 187 19.46 -3.42 10.19
N VAL A 188 18.77 -4.56 10.05
CA VAL A 188 18.44 -5.13 8.73
C VAL A 188 17.61 -4.14 7.91
N LEU A 189 16.60 -3.50 8.51
CA LEU A 189 15.78 -2.49 7.84
C LEU A 189 16.62 -1.28 7.42
N LEU A 190 17.49 -0.78 8.29
CA LEU A 190 18.38 0.35 7.98
C LEU A 190 19.37 0.02 6.87
N VAL A 191 19.94 -1.20 6.87
CA VAL A 191 20.83 -1.67 5.80
C VAL A 191 20.07 -1.81 4.49
N ALA A 192 18.85 -2.36 4.51
CA ALA A 192 18.01 -2.46 3.31
C ALA A 192 17.68 -1.07 2.74
N VAL A 193 17.29 -0.12 3.59
CA VAL A 193 17.04 1.27 3.21
C VAL A 193 18.32 1.93 2.68
N ALA A 194 19.45 1.75 3.35
CA ALA A 194 20.77 2.25 2.92
C ALA A 194 21.14 1.72 1.52
N ALA A 195 20.92 0.43 1.26
CA ALA A 195 21.20 -0.21 -0.02
C ALA A 195 20.32 0.28 -1.17
N ILE A 196 19.15 0.86 -0.88
CA ILE A 196 18.26 1.45 -1.89
C ILE A 196 18.78 2.81 -2.37
N PHE A 197 19.54 3.57 -1.56
CA PHE A 197 19.96 4.93 -1.93
C PHE A 197 20.82 5.00 -3.20
N PRO A 198 21.84 4.14 -3.43
CA PRO A 198 22.60 4.16 -4.68
C PRO A 198 21.71 3.91 -5.90
N TYR A 199 20.81 2.93 -5.80
CA TYR A 199 19.84 2.66 -6.85
C TYR A 199 18.96 3.88 -7.12
N TYR A 200 18.44 4.50 -6.07
CA TYR A 200 17.62 5.70 -6.18
C TYR A 200 18.38 6.89 -6.78
N ALA A 201 19.66 7.07 -6.43
CA ALA A 201 20.51 8.08 -7.03
C ALA A 201 20.64 7.89 -8.55
N THR A 202 20.76 6.65 -9.03
CA THR A 202 20.76 6.37 -10.48
C THR A 202 19.43 6.73 -11.15
N LEU A 203 18.30 6.46 -10.50
CA LEU A 203 16.98 6.84 -11.00
C LEU A 203 16.81 8.36 -11.06
N VAL A 204 17.23 9.08 -10.03
CA VAL A 204 17.17 10.54 -9.99
C VAL A 204 18.01 11.16 -11.10
N ALA A 205 19.23 10.64 -11.33
CA ALA A 205 20.08 11.09 -12.42
C ALA A 205 19.49 10.78 -13.81
N ALA A 206 18.84 9.63 -13.98
CA ALA A 206 18.23 9.23 -15.24
C ALA A 206 16.91 9.94 -15.57
N PHE A 207 16.18 10.42 -14.55
CA PHE A 207 14.86 11.04 -14.68
C PHE A 207 14.74 12.37 -13.93
N PRO A 208 15.55 13.39 -14.26
CA PRO A 208 15.64 14.64 -13.49
C PRO A 208 14.32 15.43 -13.44
N SER A 209 13.48 15.32 -14.48
CA SER A 209 12.16 15.97 -14.54
C SER A 209 11.16 15.46 -13.51
N ARG A 210 11.42 14.29 -12.89
CA ARG A 210 10.53 13.69 -11.88
C ARG A 210 10.74 14.32 -10.50
N TRP A 211 11.94 14.82 -10.21
CA TRP A 211 12.28 15.33 -8.89
C TRP A 211 11.42 16.51 -8.42
N PRO A 212 11.12 17.54 -9.25
CA PRO A 212 10.27 18.65 -8.80
C PRO A 212 8.87 18.19 -8.37
N VAL A 213 8.30 17.21 -9.07
CA VAL A 213 6.96 16.66 -8.76
C VAL A 213 7.00 15.87 -7.45
N LEU A 214 8.00 15.01 -7.28
CA LEU A 214 8.19 14.23 -6.05
C LEU A 214 8.48 15.15 -4.85
N GLY A 215 9.39 16.12 -5.02
CA GLY A 215 9.73 17.10 -4.02
C GLY A 215 8.52 17.93 -3.59
N LEU A 216 7.69 18.38 -4.54
CA LEU A 216 6.45 19.09 -4.24
C LEU A 216 5.45 18.23 -3.48
N PHE A 217 5.25 16.98 -3.88
CA PHE A 217 4.38 16.04 -3.19
C PHE A 217 4.79 15.85 -1.72
N TYR A 218 6.08 15.56 -1.47
CA TYR A 218 6.59 15.36 -0.12
C TYR A 218 6.58 16.66 0.69
N ALA A 219 6.93 17.79 0.08
CA ALA A 219 6.87 19.09 0.75
C ALA A 219 5.45 19.39 1.24
N ILE A 220 4.44 19.20 0.39
CA ILE A 220 3.03 19.41 0.76
C ILE A 220 2.59 18.42 1.84
N SER A 221 2.91 17.14 1.68
CA SER A 221 2.50 16.09 2.63
C SER A 221 3.14 16.27 4.01
N ILE A 222 4.44 16.57 4.06
CA ILE A 222 5.16 16.85 5.31
C ILE A 222 4.66 18.14 5.94
N LEU A 223 4.46 19.20 5.15
CA LEU A 223 3.94 20.48 5.67
C LEU A 223 2.54 20.29 6.27
N ALA A 224 1.65 19.58 5.59
CA ALA A 224 0.32 19.26 6.10
C ALA A 224 0.39 18.45 7.41
N LEU A 225 1.22 17.41 7.46
CA LEU A 225 1.41 16.59 8.65
C LEU A 225 1.97 17.39 9.83
N VAL A 226 3.02 18.18 9.60
CA VAL A 226 3.66 19.02 10.63
C VAL A 226 2.68 20.09 11.12
N LEU A 227 1.92 20.73 10.22
CA LEU A 227 0.95 21.75 10.59
C LEU A 227 -0.18 21.14 11.43
N CYS A 228 -0.79 20.04 10.99
CA CYS A 228 -1.82 19.34 11.76
C CYS A 228 -1.29 18.84 13.12
N ALA A 229 -0.09 18.26 13.15
CA ALA A 229 0.55 17.84 14.38
C ALA A 229 0.80 19.00 15.33
N TYR A 230 1.30 20.13 14.83
CA TYR A 230 1.51 21.32 15.63
C TYR A 230 0.19 21.88 16.19
N LEU A 231 -0.85 22.01 15.35
CA LEU A 231 -2.15 22.55 15.74
C LEU A 231 -2.86 21.66 16.78
N TRP A 232 -2.72 20.34 16.68
CA TRP A 232 -3.44 19.38 17.52
C TRP A 232 -2.60 18.72 18.62
N ARG A 233 -1.31 19.09 18.78
CA ARG A 233 -0.38 18.48 19.75
C ARG A 233 -0.87 18.42 21.21
N LYS A 234 -1.81 19.28 21.60
CA LYS A 234 -2.34 19.33 22.97
C LYS A 234 -3.47 18.33 23.23
N THR A 235 -4.13 17.85 22.17
CA THR A 235 -5.38 17.08 22.27
C THR A 235 -5.35 15.79 21.46
N HIS A 236 -4.37 15.60 20.58
CA HIS A 236 -4.25 14.44 19.71
C HIS A 236 -2.83 13.90 19.66
N ASN A 237 -2.72 12.58 19.52
CA ASN A 237 -1.49 11.88 19.17
C ASN A 237 -1.53 11.48 17.69
N VAL A 238 -0.35 11.43 17.07
CA VAL A 238 -0.19 10.85 15.74
C VAL A 238 -0.22 9.32 15.85
N HIS A 239 -1.05 8.68 15.06
CA HIS A 239 -1.19 7.24 14.94
C HIS A 239 -0.97 6.85 13.48
N PHE A 240 0.17 6.22 13.21
CA PHE A 240 0.52 5.75 11.87
C PHE A 240 -0.03 4.34 11.64
N HIS A 241 -0.87 4.20 10.62
CA HIS A 241 -1.27 2.91 10.07
C HIS A 241 -0.42 2.56 8.86
N HIS A 242 -0.18 1.27 8.62
CA HIS A 242 0.64 0.82 7.49
C HIS A 242 0.00 1.13 6.13
N TYR A 243 -1.31 1.38 6.03
CA TYR A 243 -1.87 1.91 4.78
C TYR A 243 -1.21 3.25 4.42
N LEU A 244 -0.96 4.12 5.42
CA LEU A 244 -0.28 5.39 5.19
C LEU A 244 1.17 5.18 4.76
N MET A 245 1.84 4.14 5.27
CA MET A 245 3.17 3.74 4.80
C MET A 245 3.14 3.39 3.30
N GLY A 246 2.18 2.56 2.88
CA GLY A 246 1.97 2.26 1.46
C GLY A 246 1.80 3.54 0.65
N ALA A 247 0.90 4.43 1.07
CA ALA A 247 0.61 5.68 0.36
C ALA A 247 1.83 6.63 0.26
N VAL A 248 2.60 6.78 1.34
CA VAL A 248 3.78 7.67 1.40
C VAL A 248 4.93 7.15 0.55
N LEU A 249 5.06 5.83 0.37
CA LEU A 249 6.11 5.23 -0.43
C LEU A 249 5.80 5.20 -1.93
N LEU A 250 4.52 5.29 -2.33
CA LEU A 250 4.11 5.21 -3.74
C LEU A 250 4.86 6.18 -4.66
N PRO A 251 5.03 7.48 -4.34
CA PRO A 251 5.76 8.40 -5.21
C PRO A 251 7.24 8.01 -5.37
N LEU A 252 7.88 7.40 -4.37
CA LEU A 252 9.26 6.90 -4.53
C LEU A 252 9.34 5.77 -5.58
N THR A 253 8.24 5.11 -5.86
CA THR A 253 8.19 4.02 -6.85
C THR A 253 7.74 4.50 -8.23
N ALA A 254 7.62 5.82 -8.44
CA ALA A 254 7.05 6.43 -9.65
C ALA A 254 8.04 6.52 -10.84
N PHE A 255 8.89 5.50 -11.03
CA PHE A 255 9.87 5.41 -12.11
C PHE A 255 9.59 4.23 -13.04
N PRO A 256 9.90 4.33 -14.34
CA PRO A 256 9.55 3.33 -15.32
C PRO A 256 10.51 2.15 -15.36
N THR A 257 10.82 1.57 -14.20
CA THR A 257 11.71 0.41 -14.10
C THR A 257 10.96 -0.81 -13.58
N PRO A 258 11.38 -2.04 -13.92
CA PRO A 258 10.79 -3.25 -13.36
C PRO A 258 10.83 -3.29 -11.82
N THR A 259 11.93 -2.83 -11.21
CA THR A 259 12.05 -2.78 -9.74
C THR A 259 11.03 -1.84 -9.12
N CYS A 260 10.84 -0.65 -9.70
CA CYS A 260 9.84 0.31 -9.22
C CYS A 260 8.41 -0.21 -9.41
N ALA A 261 8.14 -0.97 -10.48
CA ALA A 261 6.88 -1.69 -10.68
C ALA A 261 6.53 -2.58 -9.49
N VAL A 262 7.47 -3.44 -9.12
CA VAL A 262 7.33 -4.45 -8.06
C VAL A 262 7.13 -3.75 -6.72
N LEU A 263 7.97 -2.75 -6.41
CA LEU A 263 7.87 -1.98 -5.17
C LEU A 263 6.55 -1.22 -5.10
N GLN A 264 6.09 -0.62 -6.20
CA GLN A 264 4.82 0.09 -6.27
C GLN A 264 3.66 -0.87 -5.97
N ALA A 265 3.64 -2.01 -6.64
CA ALA A 265 2.62 -3.03 -6.44
C ALA A 265 2.58 -3.53 -4.99
N ILE A 266 3.74 -3.79 -4.37
CA ILE A 266 3.82 -4.12 -2.94
C ILE A 266 3.22 -3.00 -2.08
N CYS A 267 3.57 -1.73 -2.34
CA CYS A 267 3.04 -0.59 -1.60
C CYS A 267 1.52 -0.46 -1.74
N LEU A 268 0.97 -0.69 -2.94
CA LEU A 268 -0.47 -0.73 -3.19
C LEU A 268 -1.15 -1.89 -2.47
N GLY A 269 -0.49 -3.04 -2.38
CA GLY A 269 -0.96 -4.20 -1.62
C GLY A 269 -1.06 -3.88 -0.13
N ILE A 270 -0.01 -3.32 0.46
CA ILE A 270 0.01 -2.87 1.86
C ILE A 270 -1.05 -1.79 2.11
N TYR A 271 -1.22 -0.86 1.17
CA TYR A 271 -2.26 0.18 1.23
C TYR A 271 -3.67 -0.43 1.25
N THR A 272 -3.94 -1.34 0.32
CA THR A 272 -5.24 -2.02 0.21
C THR A 272 -5.52 -2.88 1.45
N GLU A 273 -4.53 -3.66 1.89
CA GLU A 273 -4.65 -4.52 3.07
C GLU A 273 -4.96 -3.69 4.31
N GLY A 274 -4.21 -2.62 4.57
CA GLY A 274 -4.45 -1.82 5.76
C GLY A 274 -5.82 -1.16 5.79
N ILE A 275 -6.32 -0.70 4.64
CA ILE A 275 -7.68 -0.15 4.55
C ILE A 275 -8.74 -1.26 4.69
N ALA A 276 -8.51 -2.42 4.09
CA ALA A 276 -9.41 -3.56 4.24
C ALA A 276 -9.46 -4.05 5.68
N THR A 277 -8.33 -4.10 6.39
CA THR A 277 -8.26 -4.60 7.77
C THR A 277 -8.78 -3.58 8.76
N TRP A 278 -8.32 -2.33 8.68
CA TRP A 278 -8.53 -1.32 9.71
C TRP A 278 -9.49 -0.21 9.31
N GLY A 279 -9.74 -0.02 8.01
CA GLY A 279 -10.33 1.20 7.47
C GLY A 279 -9.29 2.33 7.33
N MET A 280 -9.68 3.43 6.69
CA MET A 280 -8.92 4.68 6.68
C MET A 280 -9.08 5.41 8.02
N ASP A 281 -8.48 4.84 9.06
CA ASP A 281 -8.51 5.41 10.41
C ASP A 281 -7.82 6.78 10.47
N PRO A 282 -8.28 7.69 11.34
CA PRO A 282 -7.70 9.03 11.43
C PRO A 282 -6.24 8.97 11.90
N ILE A 283 -5.37 9.69 11.20
CA ILE A 283 -3.94 9.85 11.56
C ILE A 283 -3.80 10.54 12.92
N PHE A 284 -4.71 11.45 13.26
CA PHE A 284 -4.72 12.17 14.53
C PHE A 284 -5.83 11.64 15.42
N VAL A 285 -5.45 10.97 16.50
CA VAL A 285 -6.38 10.35 17.45
C VAL A 285 -6.36 11.15 18.74
N LYS A 286 -7.53 11.46 19.30
CA LYS A 286 -7.62 12.17 20.59
C LYS A 286 -6.84 11.44 21.68
N THR A 287 -6.07 12.18 22.47
CA THR A 287 -5.48 11.70 23.72
C THR A 287 -6.62 11.28 24.66
N LYS A 288 -6.52 10.09 25.26
CA LYS A 288 -7.40 9.74 26.37
C LYS A 288 -6.96 10.57 27.57
N ASP A 289 -7.90 11.29 28.18
CA ASP A 289 -7.70 11.95 29.48
C ASP A 289 -7.38 10.92 30.57
#